data_AF-A0A7C7GE64-F1
#
_entry.id   AF-A0A7C7GE64-F1
#
_cell.length_a   1.000
_cell.length_b   1.000
_cell.length_c   1.000
_cell.angle_alpha   90.00
_cell.angle_beta   90.00
_cell.angle_gamma   90.00
#
_symmetry.space_group_name_H-M   'P 1'
#
loop_
_entity.id
_entity.type
_entity.pdbx_description
1 polymer ?
#
loop_
_entity_poly.entity_id
_entity_poly.type
_entity_poly.pdbx_seq_one_letter_code
_entity_poly.pdbx_strand_id
1 'polypeptide(L)'
;MEKGSMDIRNRFVQLINQHGLKGKVRANKSGCLDVCEMGINLVIYPDNLWYTGVTEADVDEIFEKSVLNDDIVDRLAATEETWATCQKIRNNEL
;
A
#
# COMPACT_ATOMS: atom_id res chain seq x y z
N MET A 1 14.74 -4.27 11.17
CA MET A 1 14.23 -2.90 11.31
C MET A 1 12.90 -2.83 10.61
N GLU A 2 11.84 -2.54 11.36
CA GLU A 2 10.48 -2.41 10.86
C GLU A 2 10.42 -1.15 9.99
N LYS A 3 10.15 -1.27 8.68
CA LYS A 3 10.26 -0.14 7.72
C LYS A 3 9.21 0.99 7.95
N GLY A 4 8.45 0.99 9.06
CA GLY A 4 7.32 1.89 9.30
C GLY A 4 5.93 1.34 8.92
N SER A 5 5.81 0.02 8.66
CA SER A 5 4.55 -0.58 8.19
C SER A 5 3.44 -0.55 9.22
N MET A 6 3.78 -0.61 10.51
CA MET A 6 2.81 -0.48 11.59
C MET A 6 2.26 0.94 11.71
N ASP A 7 3.08 1.97 11.46
CA ASP A 7 2.65 3.37 11.51
C ASP A 7 1.71 3.69 10.35
N ILE A 8 2.03 3.22 9.14
CA ILE A 8 1.12 3.27 7.98
C ILE A 8 -0.23 2.62 8.32
N ARG A 9 -0.21 1.38 8.85
CA ARG A 9 -1.45 0.70 9.24
C ARG A 9 -2.22 1.48 10.30
N ASN A 10 -1.54 2.00 11.32
CA ASN A 10 -2.16 2.75 12.40
C ASN A 10 -2.83 4.02 11.87
N ARG A 11 -2.19 4.70 10.91
CA ARG A 11 -2.78 5.87 10.24
C ARG A 11 -4.05 5.52 9.47
N PHE A 12 -4.06 4.42 8.71
CA PHE A 12 -5.30 3.93 8.09
C PHE A 12 -6.40 3.63 9.11
N VAL A 13 -6.08 2.99 10.25
CA VAL A 13 -7.06 2.73 11.31
C VAL A 13 -7.65 4.03 11.86
N GLN A 14 -6.84 5.06 12.06
CA GLN A 14 -7.32 6.38 12.49
C GLN A 14 -8.30 6.99 11.48
N LEU A 15 -7.92 7.02 10.19
CA LEU A 15 -8.75 7.57 9.12
C LEU A 15 -10.08 6.82 8.96
N ILE A 16 -10.06 5.48 9.04
CA ILE A 16 -11.28 4.65 9.02
C ILE A 16 -12.23 5.04 10.16
N ASN A 17 -11.71 5.26 11.36
CA ASN A 17 -12.53 5.68 12.50
C ASN A 17 -13.07 7.10 12.32
N GLN A 18 -12.24 8.04 11.86
CA GLN A 18 -12.61 9.45 11.64
C GLN A 18 -13.73 9.61 10.61
N HIS A 19 -13.74 8.76 9.58
CA HIS A 19 -14.76 8.79 8.51
C HIS A 19 -15.96 7.86 8.78
N GLY A 20 -16.05 7.25 9.98
CA GLY A 20 -17.18 6.38 10.33
C GLY A 20 -17.25 5.09 9.51
N LEU A 21 -16.13 4.62 8.95
CA LEU A 21 -16.07 3.45 8.07
C LEU A 21 -15.83 2.12 8.82
N LYS A 22 -15.83 2.14 10.15
CA LYS A 22 -15.66 0.93 10.97
C LYS A 22 -16.73 -0.11 10.62
N GLY A 23 -16.28 -1.33 10.31
CA GLY A 23 -17.16 -2.43 9.88
C GLY A 23 -17.43 -2.46 8.37
N LYS A 24 -17.07 -1.42 7.62
CA LYS A 24 -17.11 -1.38 6.15
C LYS A 24 -15.71 -1.51 5.55
N VAL A 25 -14.74 -0.79 6.12
CA VAL A 25 -13.33 -0.84 5.72
C VAL A 25 -12.47 -1.34 6.88
N ARG A 26 -11.45 -2.15 6.57
CA ARG A 26 -10.52 -2.71 7.57
C ARG A 26 -9.08 -2.64 7.11
N ALA A 27 -8.26 -1.91 7.85
CA ALA A 27 -6.81 -1.96 7.71
C ALA A 27 -6.21 -3.14 8.49
N ASN A 28 -5.53 -4.04 7.80
CA ASN A 28 -4.93 -5.24 8.36
C ASN A 28 -3.40 -5.17 8.34
N LYS A 29 -2.76 -5.91 9.25
CA LYS A 29 -1.36 -6.29 9.08
C LYS A 29 -1.31 -7.58 8.27
N SER A 30 -0.36 -7.68 7.35
CA SER A 30 -0.04 -8.92 6.65
C SER A 30 1.36 -9.39 7.02
N GLY A 31 1.67 -10.65 6.70
CA GLY A 31 3.05 -11.10 6.59
C GLY A 31 3.69 -10.60 5.28
N CYS A 32 4.82 -11.20 4.93
CA CYS A 32 5.47 -10.99 3.63
C CYS A 32 4.50 -11.33 2.48
N LEU A 33 4.49 -10.49 1.45
CA LEU A 33 3.73 -10.67 0.21
C LEU A 33 4.64 -10.99 -0.99
N ASP A 34 5.86 -11.48 -0.75
CA ASP A 34 6.90 -11.82 -1.74
C ASP A 34 7.45 -10.65 -2.58
N VAL A 35 7.31 -9.41 -2.08
CA VAL A 35 7.74 -8.17 -2.75
C VAL A 35 8.53 -7.24 -1.81
N CYS A 36 9.34 -7.80 -0.92
CA CYS A 36 10.06 -7.07 0.13
C CYS A 36 11.01 -5.98 -0.38
N GLU A 37 11.58 -6.21 -1.57
CA GLU A 37 12.53 -5.38 -2.29
C GLU A 37 11.92 -4.03 -2.66
N MET A 38 10.62 -4.02 -2.98
CA MET A 38 9.85 -2.82 -3.34
C MET A 38 9.13 -2.18 -2.13
N GLY A 39 9.35 -2.72 -0.93
CA GLY A 39 8.56 -2.36 0.26
C GLY A 39 8.87 -0.97 0.83
N ILE A 40 7.90 -0.34 1.51
CA ILE A 40 6.64 -0.93 2.02
C ILE A 40 5.56 -1.06 0.95
N ASN A 41 4.84 -2.19 0.98
CA ASN A 41 3.77 -2.51 0.04
C ASN A 41 2.41 -2.55 0.74
N LEU A 42 1.38 -2.19 -0.01
CA LEU A 42 -0.01 -2.19 0.42
C LEU A 42 -0.90 -2.73 -0.70
N VAL A 43 -1.94 -3.48 -0.33
CA VAL A 43 -2.93 -4.00 -1.27
C VAL A 43 -4.33 -3.62 -0.80
N ILE A 44 -5.14 -3.05 -1.69
CA ILE A 44 -6.54 -2.74 -1.45
C ILE A 44 -7.41 -3.76 -2.20
N TYR A 45 -8.35 -4.36 -1.48
CA TYR A 45 -9.36 -5.27 -2.01
C TYR A 45 -10.75 -4.62 -1.92
N PRO A 46 -11.69 -4.93 -2.83
CA PRO A 46 -11.64 -6.02 -3.83
C PRO A 46 -10.86 -5.72 -5.12
N ASP A 47 -10.48 -4.46 -5.37
CA ASP A 47 -9.96 -4.00 -6.67
C ASP A 47 -8.54 -4.48 -7.01
N ASN A 48 -7.88 -5.18 -6.09
CA ASN A 48 -6.52 -5.70 -6.24
C ASN A 48 -5.52 -4.60 -6.62
N LEU A 49 -5.67 -3.42 -6.01
CA LEU A 49 -4.77 -2.28 -6.18
C LEU A 49 -3.51 -2.49 -5.35
N TRP A 50 -2.37 -2.57 -6.02
CA TRP A 50 -1.06 -2.68 -5.37
C TRP A 50 -0.36 -1.34 -5.34
N TYR A 51 0.09 -0.94 -4.15
CA TYR A 51 0.97 0.19 -3.95
C TYR A 51 2.33 -0.30 -3.44
N THR A 52 3.41 0.20 -4.02
CA THR A 52 4.79 -0.13 -3.64
C THR A 52 5.56 1.11 -3.25
N GLY A 53 6.61 0.98 -2.45
CA GLY A 53 7.41 2.12 -1.99
C GLY A 53 6.65 3.11 -1.10
N VAL A 54 5.58 2.66 -0.43
CA VAL A 54 4.69 3.53 0.35
C VAL A 54 5.40 4.06 1.59
N THR A 55 5.22 5.35 1.85
CA THR A 55 5.67 6.05 3.06
C THR A 55 4.47 6.48 3.92
N GLU A 56 4.72 6.88 5.17
CA GLU A 56 3.67 7.42 6.04
C GLU A 56 2.99 8.67 5.47
N ALA A 57 3.74 9.50 4.72
CA ALA A 57 3.20 10.72 4.10
C ALA A 57 2.20 10.44 2.97
N ASP A 58 2.23 9.24 2.39
CA ASP A 58 1.35 8.86 1.29
C ASP A 58 -0.03 8.38 1.77
N VAL A 59 -0.18 8.06 3.06
CA VAL A 59 -1.36 7.37 3.58
C VAL A 59 -2.63 8.19 3.41
N ASP A 60 -2.55 9.49 3.65
CA ASP A 60 -3.71 10.38 3.55
C ASP A 60 -4.18 10.50 2.08
N GLU A 61 -3.26 10.59 1.12
CA GLU A 61 -3.58 10.60 -0.31
C GLU A 61 -4.20 9.26 -0.76
N ILE A 62 -3.62 8.13 -0.35
CA ILE A 62 -4.14 6.79 -0.68
C ILE A 62 -5.54 6.60 -0.10
N PHE A 63 -5.78 7.05 1.14
CA PHE A 63 -7.08 6.93 1.77
C PHE A 63 -8.12 7.79 1.04
N GLU A 64 -7.80 9.06 0.76
CA GLU A 64 -8.71 9.95 0.06
C GLU A 64 -9.04 9.43 -1.34
N LYS A 65 -8.05 9.06 -2.15
CA LYS A 65 -8.33 8.60 -3.52
C LYS A 65 -8.95 7.20 -3.55
N SER A 66 -8.29 6.22 -2.95
CA SER A 66 -8.68 4.81 -3.14
C SER A 66 -9.72 4.29 -2.18
N VAL A 67 -9.84 4.86 -0.98
CA VAL A 67 -10.82 4.38 0.01
C VAL A 67 -12.11 5.19 -0.04
N LEU A 68 -12.05 6.49 -0.36
CA LEU A 68 -13.25 7.35 -0.40
C LEU A 68 -13.80 7.60 -1.79
N ASN A 69 -12.95 7.61 -2.82
CA ASN A 69 -13.33 8.08 -4.17
C ASN A 69 -13.17 7.01 -5.27
N ASP A 70 -12.88 5.76 -4.91
CA ASP A 70 -12.66 4.65 -5.85
C ASP A 70 -11.63 4.98 -6.97
N ASP A 71 -10.58 5.75 -6.62
CA ASP A 71 -9.54 6.26 -7.53
C ASP A 71 -8.12 5.81 -7.15
N ILE A 72 -7.15 5.98 -8.03
CA ILE A 72 -5.79 5.43 -7.90
C ILE A 72 -4.74 6.53 -7.68
N VAL A 73 -3.74 6.24 -6.85
CA VAL A 73 -2.51 7.05 -6.74
C VAL A 73 -1.49 6.56 -7.77
N ASP A 74 -1.58 7.04 -9.01
CA ASP A 74 -0.80 6.52 -10.16
C ASP A 74 0.72 6.40 -9.89
N ARG A 75 1.30 7.37 -9.17
CA ARG A 75 2.75 7.39 -8.87
C ARG A 75 3.21 6.24 -7.94
N LEU A 76 2.29 5.63 -7.18
CA LEU A 76 2.58 4.54 -6.26
C LEU A 76 2.09 3.20 -6.80
N ALA A 77 1.15 3.23 -7.75
CA ALA A 77 0.48 2.06 -8.27
C ALA A 77 1.49 1.14 -8.96
N ALA A 78 1.47 -0.14 -8.61
CA ALA A 78 2.35 -1.11 -9.22
C ALA A 78 1.90 -1.39 -10.66
N THR A 79 2.82 -1.21 -11.59
CA THR A 79 2.62 -1.46 -13.02
C THR A 79 3.43 -2.66 -13.47
N GLU A 80 3.30 -3.04 -14.74
CA GLU A 80 4.18 -4.06 -15.35
C GLU A 80 5.67 -3.70 -15.20
N GLU A 81 6.02 -2.42 -15.26
CA GLU A 81 7.39 -1.95 -15.06
C GLU A 81 7.86 -2.14 -13.61
N THR A 82 6.98 -1.91 -12.64
CA THR A 82 7.26 -2.16 -11.22
C THR A 82 7.63 -3.63 -11.00
N TRP A 83 6.87 -4.54 -11.62
CA TRP A 83 7.09 -5.97 -11.49
C TRP A 83 8.33 -6.45 -12.26
N ALA A 84 8.59 -5.91 -13.45
CA ALA A 84 9.81 -6.16 -14.19
C ALA A 84 11.06 -5.71 -13.39
N THR A 85 10.98 -4.56 -12.72
CA THR A 85 12.03 -4.06 -11.83
C THR A 85 12.25 -5.01 -10.66
N CYS A 86 11.18 -5.45 -9.99
CA CYS A 86 11.27 -6.41 -8.89
C CYS A 86 11.97 -7.72 -9.32
N GLN A 87 11.66 -8.24 -10.51
CA GLN A 87 12.31 -9.44 -11.06
C GLN A 87 13.80 -9.21 -11.33
N LYS A 88 14.17 -8.05 -11.91
CA LYS A 88 15.58 -7.69 -12.12
C LYS A 88 16.36 -7.60 -10.81
N ILE A 89 15.76 -7.03 -9.75
CA ILE A 89 16.39 -7.01 -8.41
C ILE A 89 16.66 -8.45 -7.95
N ARG A 90 15.67 -9.34 -8.06
CA ARG A 90 15.80 -10.75 -7.63
C ARG A 90 16.85 -11.52 -8.42
N ASN A 91 17.07 -11.16 -9.68
CA ASN A 91 18.09 -11.77 -10.55
C ASN A 91 19.48 -11.14 -10.40
N ASN A 92 19.63 -10.07 -9.60
CA ASN A 92 20.86 -9.25 -9.51
C ASN A 92 21.26 -8.61 -10.85
N GLU A 93 20.28 -8.11 -11.61
CA GLU A 93 20.46 -7.52 -12.96
C GLU A 93 20.36 -5.98 -12.96
N LEU A 94 20.50 -5.34 -11.79
CA LEU A 94 20.47 -3.88 -11.59
C LEU A 94 21.83 -3.30 -11.21
#